data_AF-A0A371JAP5-F1
#
_entry.id   AF-A0A371JAP5-F1
#
_cell.length_a   1.000
_cell.length_b   1.000
_cell.length_c   1.000
_cell.angle_alpha   90.00
_cell.angle_beta   90.00
_cell.angle_gamma   90.00
#
_symmetry.space_group_name_H-M   'P 1'
#
loop_
_entity.id
_entity.type
_entity.pdbx_description
1 polymer ?
#
loop_
_entity_poly.entity_id
_entity_poly.type
_entity_poly.pdbx_seq_one_letter_code
_entity_poly.pdbx_strand_id
1 'polypeptide(L)'
;MENITEYILTILAVFICLSSVLIILKIIKVVVEIKSYRFSKKSSKSYNRGFNFRGGSIKPNVEHHVDNQVNYRLEGEKIYTYDNGDRYKGEFVNDKKNGFGVCIFSNGERYEGLWRDDKMHSIGKYIYKDGSSYSGDFKDGRVDGLGMLTYTNKDIYKGYFKNNLRNGKGVLYYKDGSKYTGMWKDDIKSGEGKLNNISGEDYEGNFENDKFNGRGVYKFSDGSSYTGEFKDNVYHGHGCYVYSNGDIYEGEYKYGCKRGKGTLKYRNGCMYEGEFKDDLFDGRGRYVYKDNSIYDGDFKLGKKDGIGTYNCRLYKYVGEWNYESKGRIGTYYLSSGAVLDVTIDDNIIIEGKYKYNEEERYLYNVSISDNNEEDIINNIGRYLTKKVNSAITITTPNIYN
;
A
#
# COMPACT_ATOMS: atom_id res chain seq x y z
N MET A 1 -25.41 32.16 -42.22
CA MET A 1 -24.79 30.87 -42.54
C MET A 1 -23.35 30.80 -42.04
N GLU A 2 -22.58 31.90 -42.06
CA GLU A 2 -21.17 31.95 -41.62
C GLU A 2 -20.93 31.44 -40.18
N ASN A 3 -21.79 31.80 -39.21
CA ASN A 3 -21.65 31.33 -37.82
C ASN A 3 -21.80 29.82 -37.63
N ILE A 4 -22.57 29.14 -38.49
CA ILE A 4 -22.76 27.68 -38.40
C ILE A 4 -21.53 26.96 -38.97
N THR A 5 -20.96 27.49 -40.06
CA THR A 5 -19.72 26.98 -40.63
C THR A 5 -18.53 27.15 -39.70
N GLU A 6 -18.39 28.28 -39.00
CA GLU A 6 -17.35 28.46 -37.97
C GLU A 6 -17.52 27.48 -36.80
N TYR A 7 -18.75 27.25 -36.35
CA TYR A 7 -19.06 26.29 -35.28
C TYR A 7 -18.73 24.84 -35.68
N ILE A 8 -19.06 24.44 -36.91
CA ILE A 8 -18.73 23.11 -37.44
C ILE A 8 -17.21 22.95 -37.63
N LEU A 9 -16.52 23.99 -38.09
CA LEU A 9 -15.06 23.98 -38.23
C LEU A 9 -14.35 23.90 -36.87
N THR A 10 -14.86 24.58 -35.83
CA THR A 10 -14.33 24.45 -34.47
C THR A 10 -14.57 23.06 -33.90
N ILE A 11 -15.75 22.47 -34.11
CA ILE A 11 -16.03 21.09 -33.70
C ILE A 11 -15.08 20.11 -34.42
N LEU A 12 -14.91 20.24 -35.74
CA LEU A 12 -13.99 19.39 -36.51
C LEU A 12 -12.54 19.57 -36.05
N ALA A 13 -12.10 20.79 -35.76
CA ALA A 13 -10.77 21.06 -35.21
C ALA A 13 -10.59 20.41 -33.83
N VAL A 14 -11.59 20.46 -32.96
CA VAL A 14 -11.58 19.79 -31.65
C VAL A 14 -11.52 18.27 -31.82
N PHE A 15 -12.27 17.68 -32.76
CA PHE A 15 -12.19 16.24 -33.06
C PHE A 15 -10.84 15.81 -33.64
N ILE A 16 -10.21 16.64 -34.49
CA ILE A 16 -8.86 16.39 -35.00
C ILE A 16 -7.82 16.52 -33.88
N CYS A 17 -7.95 17.49 -32.99
CA CYS A 17 -7.10 17.64 -31.80
C CYS A 17 -7.28 16.45 -30.83
N LEU A 18 -8.51 16.01 -30.56
CA LEU A 18 -8.77 14.88 -29.67
C LEU A 18 -8.29 13.55 -30.27
N SER A 19 -8.45 13.36 -31.58
CA SER A 19 -7.95 12.16 -32.26
C SER A 19 -6.43 12.13 -32.36
N SER A 20 -5.76 13.26 -32.60
CA SER A 20 -4.30 13.36 -32.57
C SER A 20 -3.75 13.15 -31.15
N VAL A 21 -4.42 13.65 -30.10
CA VAL A 21 -4.08 13.34 -28.69
C VAL A 21 -4.23 11.84 -28.40
N LEU A 22 -5.31 11.19 -28.86
CA LEU A 22 -5.50 9.75 -28.69
C LEU A 22 -4.44 8.92 -29.44
N ILE A 23 -4.03 9.34 -30.63
CA ILE A 23 -2.94 8.71 -31.39
C ILE A 23 -1.62 8.90 -30.66
N ILE A 24 -1.33 10.10 -30.15
CA ILE A 24 -0.14 10.38 -29.33
C ILE A 24 -0.14 9.55 -28.06
N LEU A 25 -1.27 9.42 -27.36
CA LEU A 25 -1.39 8.56 -26.16
C LEU A 25 -1.18 7.08 -26.49
N LYS A 26 -1.66 6.59 -27.64
CA LYS A 26 -1.38 5.23 -28.12
C LYS A 26 0.10 5.04 -28.47
N ILE A 27 0.74 6.01 -29.13
CA ILE A 27 2.17 5.98 -29.43
C ILE A 27 2.99 6.02 -28.14
N ILE A 28 2.63 6.88 -27.17
CA ILE A 28 3.27 6.93 -25.85
C ILE A 28 3.10 5.59 -25.13
N LYS A 29 1.92 4.97 -25.16
CA LYS A 29 1.68 3.65 -24.58
C LYS A 29 2.56 2.58 -25.23
N VAL A 30 2.67 2.58 -26.56
CA VAL A 30 3.55 1.66 -27.32
C VAL A 30 5.03 1.93 -27.02
N VAL A 31 5.46 3.19 -26.92
CA VAL A 31 6.84 3.56 -26.57
C VAL A 31 7.15 3.21 -25.12
N VAL A 32 6.19 3.34 -24.20
CA VAL A 32 6.31 2.92 -22.80
C VAL A 32 6.35 1.39 -22.71
N GLU A 33 5.56 0.65 -23.50
CA GLU A 33 5.65 -0.82 -23.62
C GLU A 33 7.00 -1.26 -24.22
N ILE A 34 7.51 -0.57 -25.25
CA ILE A 34 8.83 -0.87 -25.84
C ILE A 34 9.96 -0.54 -24.85
N LYS A 35 9.84 0.55 -24.07
CA LYS A 35 10.81 0.92 -23.02
C LYS A 35 10.73 -0.02 -21.82
N SER A 36 9.55 -0.44 -21.38
CA SER A 36 9.40 -1.43 -20.30
C SER A 36 9.95 -2.79 -20.74
N TYR A 37 9.78 -3.16 -22.01
CA TYR A 37 10.41 -4.34 -22.61
C TYR A 37 11.95 -4.23 -22.66
N ARG A 38 12.51 -3.04 -22.94
CA ARG A 38 13.96 -2.79 -22.93
C ARG A 38 14.57 -2.66 -21.53
N PHE A 39 13.81 -2.21 -20.52
CA PHE A 39 14.26 -2.13 -19.12
C PHE A 39 14.12 -3.45 -18.37
N SER A 40 13.12 -4.28 -18.69
CA SER A 40 12.98 -5.64 -18.17
C SER A 40 14.20 -6.53 -18.49
N LYS A 41 14.90 -6.25 -19.60
CA LYS A 41 16.07 -7.03 -20.03
C LYS A 41 17.38 -6.74 -19.28
N LYS A 42 17.40 -5.79 -18.34
CA LYS A 42 18.63 -5.43 -17.58
C LYS A 42 18.59 -5.66 -16.07
N SER A 43 17.53 -6.27 -15.55
CA SER A 43 17.54 -6.83 -14.18
C SER A 43 16.59 -8.02 -14.10
N SER A 44 17.05 -9.16 -14.59
CA SER A 44 16.38 -10.45 -14.38
C SER A 44 17.42 -11.55 -14.39
N LYS A 45 17.99 -11.87 -13.22
CA LYS A 45 18.42 -13.25 -12.96
C LYS A 45 17.16 -14.06 -12.64
N SER A 46 16.34 -14.25 -13.67
CA SER A 46 15.26 -15.24 -13.69
C SER A 46 15.80 -16.45 -14.42
N TYR A 47 15.70 -17.62 -13.78
CA TYR A 47 15.95 -18.90 -14.42
C TYR A 47 14.88 -19.15 -15.48
N ASN A 48 15.09 -18.59 -16.67
CA ASN A 48 14.37 -18.98 -17.88
C ASN A 48 14.80 -20.40 -18.25
N ARG A 49 14.10 -21.42 -17.73
CA ARG A 49 14.01 -22.71 -18.44
C ARG A 49 12.83 -22.62 -19.39
N GLY A 50 13.09 -22.07 -20.57
CA GLY A 50 12.17 -22.18 -21.69
C GLY A 50 11.98 -23.66 -22.06
N PHE A 51 10.73 -24.11 -22.03
CA PHE A 51 10.32 -25.44 -22.47
C PHE A 51 10.33 -25.51 -23.99
N ASN A 52 11.47 -25.90 -24.56
CA ASN A 52 11.54 -26.30 -25.96
C ASN A 52 11.16 -27.78 -26.07
N PHE A 53 9.88 -28.05 -26.33
CA PHE A 53 9.47 -29.33 -26.89
C PHE A 53 9.99 -29.39 -28.33
N ARG A 54 11.08 -30.15 -28.55
CA ARG A 54 11.41 -30.64 -29.89
C ARG A 54 10.38 -31.72 -30.24
N GLY A 55 9.26 -31.29 -30.80
CA GLY A 55 8.38 -32.16 -31.58
C GLY A 55 9.06 -32.50 -32.90
N GLY A 56 10.01 -33.43 -32.86
CA GLY A 56 10.52 -34.10 -34.04
C GLY A 56 9.73 -35.39 -34.24
N SER A 57 9.04 -35.50 -35.36
CA SER A 57 8.46 -36.76 -35.83
C SER A 57 9.61 -37.75 -36.06
N ILE A 58 9.79 -38.73 -35.18
CA ILE A 58 10.77 -39.80 -35.37
C ILE A 58 9.97 -41.08 -35.58
N LYS A 59 10.02 -41.58 -36.81
CA LYS A 59 9.45 -42.88 -37.17
C LYS A 59 10.30 -43.98 -36.52
N PRO A 60 9.69 -45.01 -35.93
CA PRO A 60 10.41 -46.23 -35.64
C PRO A 60 10.79 -46.90 -36.97
N ASN A 61 12.06 -47.28 -37.12
CA ASN A 61 12.45 -48.24 -38.15
C ASN A 61 12.05 -49.63 -37.66
N VAL A 62 10.90 -50.11 -38.13
CA VAL A 62 10.56 -51.53 -38.08
C VAL A 62 10.06 -51.90 -39.47
N GLU A 63 10.95 -52.48 -40.28
CA GLU A 63 10.53 -53.32 -41.39
C GLU A 63 9.88 -54.58 -40.82
N HIS A 64 8.61 -54.83 -41.13
CA HIS A 64 8.11 -56.14 -41.54
C HIS A 64 6.71 -56.03 -42.16
N HIS A 65 6.46 -56.97 -43.07
CA HIS A 65 5.46 -56.98 -44.13
C HIS A 65 3.97 -56.92 -43.70
N VAL A 66 3.17 -56.43 -44.65
CA VAL A 66 1.71 -56.30 -44.71
C VAL A 66 0.97 -57.62 -44.41
N ASP A 67 -0.08 -57.55 -43.57
CA ASP A 67 -1.37 -58.14 -43.91
C ASP A 67 -2.56 -57.39 -43.25
N ASN A 68 -3.67 -57.32 -43.98
CA ASN A 68 -4.90 -56.60 -43.66
C ASN A 68 -5.71 -57.35 -42.59
N GLN A 69 -5.93 -56.74 -41.43
CA GLN A 69 -7.17 -56.86 -40.64
C GLN A 69 -7.14 -55.84 -39.49
N VAL A 70 -8.17 -54.99 -39.41
CA VAL A 70 -8.36 -54.03 -38.31
C VAL A 70 -8.68 -54.80 -37.03
N ASN A 71 -7.63 -55.18 -36.33
CA ASN A 71 -7.66 -55.69 -34.96
C ASN A 71 -6.90 -54.67 -34.11
N TYR A 72 -7.57 -54.05 -33.14
CA TYR A 72 -6.90 -53.24 -32.13
C TYR A 72 -6.04 -54.19 -31.27
N ARG A 73 -4.80 -54.43 -31.70
CA ARG A 73 -3.82 -55.21 -30.94
C ARG A 73 -3.35 -54.37 -29.76
N LEU A 74 -3.91 -54.64 -28.59
CA LEU A 74 -3.25 -54.31 -27.32
C LEU A 74 -2.00 -55.21 -27.21
N GLU A 75 -0.85 -54.73 -27.70
CA GLU A 75 0.43 -55.38 -27.41
C GLU A 75 0.79 -55.09 -25.95
N GLY A 76 0.84 -56.15 -25.13
CA GLY A 76 1.21 -56.05 -23.72
C GLY A 76 2.57 -55.38 -23.47
N GLU A 77 2.78 -55.04 -22.21
CA GLU A 77 3.92 -54.40 -21.54
C GLU A 77 5.35 -54.60 -22.15
N LYS A 78 5.63 -54.09 -23.35
CA LYS A 78 7.01 -53.95 -23.87
C LYS A 78 7.59 -52.59 -23.52
N ILE A 79 8.87 -52.57 -23.15
CA ILE A 79 9.63 -51.33 -23.00
C ILE A 79 10.21 -50.96 -24.36
N TYR A 80 9.73 -49.88 -24.94
CA TYR A 80 10.28 -49.29 -26.15
C TYR A 80 11.40 -48.33 -25.79
N THR A 81 12.59 -48.56 -26.36
CA THR A 81 13.72 -47.63 -26.25
C THR A 81 13.86 -46.92 -27.59
N TYR A 82 13.75 -45.60 -27.56
CA TYR A 82 13.85 -44.74 -28.75
C TYR A 82 15.30 -44.35 -29.02
N ASP A 83 15.60 -43.95 -30.25
CA ASP A 83 16.96 -43.54 -30.68
C ASP A 83 17.49 -42.33 -29.88
N ASN A 84 16.60 -41.48 -29.38
CA ASN A 84 16.95 -40.36 -28.52
C ASN A 84 17.27 -40.77 -27.07
N GLY A 85 17.16 -42.06 -26.74
CA GLY A 85 17.39 -42.62 -25.40
C GLY A 85 16.16 -42.61 -24.49
N ASP A 86 15.00 -42.11 -24.94
CA ASP A 86 13.76 -42.19 -24.16
C ASP A 86 13.31 -43.65 -24.05
N ARG A 87 12.67 -43.98 -22.93
CA ARG A 87 12.12 -45.31 -22.67
C ARG A 87 10.65 -45.20 -22.33
N TYR A 88 9.79 -45.87 -23.08
CA TYR A 88 8.35 -45.89 -22.85
C TYR A 88 7.83 -47.30 -22.58
N LYS A 89 6.92 -47.43 -21.62
CA LYS A 89 6.14 -48.63 -21.35
C LYS A 89 4.67 -48.21 -21.23
N GLY A 90 3.83 -48.65 -22.15
CA GLY A 90 2.41 -48.30 -22.14
C GLY A 90 1.70 -48.72 -23.41
N GLU A 91 0.46 -48.28 -23.54
CA GLU A 91 -0.41 -48.59 -24.68
C GLU A 91 0.03 -47.81 -25.95
N PHE A 92 -0.31 -48.38 -27.10
CA PHE A 92 -0.09 -47.79 -28.43
C PHE A 92 -1.37 -47.92 -29.26
N VAL A 93 -1.63 -46.91 -30.09
CA VAL A 93 -2.65 -46.94 -31.14
C VAL A 93 -2.04 -46.32 -32.39
N ASN A 94 -2.07 -47.05 -33.51
CA ASN A 94 -1.47 -46.63 -34.79
C ASN A 94 0.00 -46.15 -34.63
N ASP A 95 0.82 -46.95 -33.95
CA ASP A 95 2.24 -46.69 -33.67
C ASP A 95 2.54 -45.43 -32.84
N LYS A 96 1.51 -44.82 -32.24
CA LYS A 96 1.65 -43.66 -31.35
C LYS A 96 1.31 -44.03 -29.92
N LYS A 97 2.01 -43.43 -28.95
CA LYS A 97 1.69 -43.55 -27.53
C LYS A 97 0.26 -43.04 -27.31
N ASN A 98 -0.58 -43.91 -26.78
CA ASN A 98 -1.98 -43.64 -26.47
C ASN A 98 -2.31 -44.38 -25.16
N GLY A 99 -3.41 -44.04 -24.50
CA GLY A 99 -3.80 -44.73 -23.26
C GLY A 99 -2.84 -44.46 -22.11
N PHE A 100 -2.77 -45.36 -21.13
CA PHE A 100 -1.87 -45.17 -19.98
C PHE A 100 -0.43 -45.61 -20.32
N GLY A 101 0.55 -44.84 -19.85
CA GLY A 101 1.95 -45.19 -20.05
C GLY A 101 2.93 -44.42 -19.16
N VAL A 102 4.11 -45.02 -19.00
CA VAL A 102 5.25 -44.47 -18.28
C VAL A 102 6.37 -44.18 -19.28
N CYS A 103 6.85 -42.94 -19.31
CA CYS A 103 7.99 -42.53 -20.10
C CYS A 103 9.12 -42.04 -19.18
N ILE A 104 10.29 -42.64 -19.30
CA ILE A 104 11.54 -42.12 -18.74
C ILE A 104 12.27 -41.44 -19.89
N PHE A 105 12.41 -40.12 -19.81
CA PHE A 105 13.09 -39.35 -20.81
C PHE A 105 14.61 -39.47 -20.65
N SER A 106 15.34 -39.39 -21.76
CA SER A 106 16.80 -39.40 -21.84
C SER A 106 17.48 -38.34 -20.95
N ASN A 107 16.77 -37.24 -20.66
CA ASN A 107 17.25 -36.19 -19.75
C ASN A 107 17.12 -36.56 -18.25
N GLY A 108 16.54 -37.72 -17.91
CA GLY A 108 16.31 -38.22 -16.56
C GLY A 108 14.94 -37.90 -15.98
N GLU A 109 14.09 -37.18 -16.70
CA GLU A 109 12.72 -36.86 -16.29
C GLU A 109 11.79 -38.06 -16.47
N ARG A 110 10.68 -38.08 -15.73
CA ARG A 110 9.72 -39.20 -15.78
C ARG A 110 8.30 -38.69 -15.85
N TYR A 111 7.54 -39.17 -16.83
CA TYR A 111 6.09 -39.01 -16.87
C TYR A 111 5.38 -40.35 -16.68
N GLU A 112 4.28 -40.34 -15.94
CA GLU A 112 3.38 -41.47 -15.73
C GLU A 112 1.95 -40.95 -15.81
N GLY A 113 1.20 -41.36 -16.84
CA GLY A 113 -0.14 -40.84 -17.07
C GLY A 113 -0.70 -41.20 -18.43
N LEU A 114 -1.76 -40.50 -18.81
CA LEU A 114 -2.46 -40.73 -20.07
C LEU A 114 -1.73 -40.05 -21.26
N TRP A 115 -1.71 -40.74 -22.39
CA TRP A 115 -1.14 -40.29 -23.64
C TRP A 115 -2.23 -40.23 -24.72
N ARG A 116 -2.09 -39.29 -25.65
CA ARG A 116 -2.89 -39.22 -26.87
C ARG A 116 -2.00 -38.72 -28.00
N ASP A 117 -1.87 -39.51 -29.06
CA ASP A 117 -1.06 -39.16 -30.23
C ASP A 117 0.35 -38.66 -29.86
N ASP A 118 1.09 -39.44 -29.06
CA ASP A 118 2.44 -39.13 -28.57
C ASP A 118 2.56 -37.93 -27.62
N LYS A 119 1.44 -37.36 -27.17
CA LYS A 119 1.42 -36.22 -26.25
C LYS A 119 0.85 -36.62 -24.89
N MET A 120 1.47 -36.13 -23.83
CA MET A 120 0.90 -36.19 -22.47
C MET A 120 -0.46 -35.52 -22.47
N HIS A 121 -1.46 -36.20 -21.91
CA HIS A 121 -2.85 -35.78 -21.98
C HIS A 121 -3.63 -36.18 -20.72
N SER A 122 -4.67 -35.44 -20.35
CA SER A 122 -5.50 -35.71 -19.17
C SER A 122 -4.66 -35.85 -17.90
N ILE A 123 -4.98 -36.78 -17.00
CA ILE A 123 -4.30 -36.93 -15.72
C ILE A 123 -2.92 -37.59 -15.88
N GLY A 124 -1.91 -37.02 -15.23
CA GLY A 124 -0.61 -37.65 -15.08
C GLY A 124 0.23 -37.07 -13.97
N LYS A 125 1.40 -37.68 -13.76
CA LYS A 125 2.44 -37.26 -12.84
C LYS A 125 3.75 -37.10 -13.59
N TYR A 126 4.38 -35.93 -13.46
CA TYR A 126 5.68 -35.60 -14.02
C TYR A 126 6.69 -35.40 -12.89
N ILE A 127 7.84 -36.06 -12.96
CA ILE A 127 8.98 -35.89 -12.06
C ILE A 127 10.08 -35.23 -12.88
N TYR A 128 10.44 -34.00 -12.49
CA TYR A 128 11.45 -33.20 -13.17
C TYR A 128 12.85 -33.60 -12.70
N LYS A 129 13.85 -33.26 -13.50
CA LYS A 129 15.26 -33.60 -13.26
C LYS A 129 15.78 -33.01 -11.95
N ASP A 130 15.28 -31.84 -11.57
CA ASP A 130 15.66 -31.17 -10.32
C ASP A 130 14.99 -31.76 -9.07
N GLY A 131 14.10 -32.74 -9.23
CA GLY A 131 13.38 -33.39 -8.14
C GLY A 131 12.04 -32.74 -7.78
N SER A 132 11.66 -31.64 -8.45
CA SER A 132 10.28 -31.16 -8.38
C SER A 132 9.33 -32.16 -9.04
N SER A 133 8.04 -32.10 -8.70
CA SER A 133 7.04 -32.98 -9.31
C SER A 133 5.70 -32.29 -9.49
N TYR A 134 5.04 -32.58 -10.60
CA TYR A 134 3.69 -32.15 -10.90
C TYR A 134 2.75 -33.35 -10.96
N SER A 135 1.55 -33.22 -10.41
CA SER A 135 0.44 -34.16 -10.60
C SER A 135 -0.82 -33.39 -10.97
N GLY A 136 -1.45 -33.72 -12.08
CA GLY A 136 -2.67 -33.03 -12.53
C GLY A 136 -2.92 -33.18 -14.02
N ASP A 137 -3.65 -32.21 -14.56
CA ASP A 137 -4.10 -32.17 -15.95
C ASP A 137 -2.96 -31.82 -16.92
N PHE A 138 -2.98 -32.50 -18.06
CA PHE A 138 -2.13 -32.27 -19.22
C PHE A 138 -2.98 -32.09 -20.48
N LYS A 139 -2.56 -31.18 -21.35
CA LYS A 139 -3.15 -30.97 -22.67
C LYS A 139 -2.05 -30.74 -23.69
N ASP A 140 -2.06 -31.57 -24.73
CA ASP A 140 -1.12 -31.49 -25.86
C ASP A 140 0.35 -31.41 -25.43
N GLY A 141 0.73 -32.20 -24.43
CA GLY A 141 2.09 -32.26 -23.90
C GLY A 141 2.43 -31.17 -22.88
N ARG A 142 1.47 -30.34 -22.48
CA ARG A 142 1.68 -29.23 -21.51
C ARG A 142 0.85 -29.43 -20.26
N VAL A 143 1.34 -28.92 -19.14
CA VAL A 143 0.58 -28.75 -17.92
C VAL A 143 -0.49 -27.67 -18.16
N ASP A 144 -1.76 -28.07 -18.13
CA ASP A 144 -2.90 -27.21 -18.48
C ASP A 144 -4.17 -27.77 -17.84
N GLY A 145 -4.79 -27.00 -16.94
CA GLY A 145 -5.89 -27.45 -16.08
C GLY A 145 -5.53 -27.42 -14.60
N LEU A 146 -6.18 -28.25 -13.78
CA LEU A 146 -5.95 -28.33 -12.34
C LEU A 146 -4.77 -29.24 -12.03
N GLY A 147 -3.94 -28.84 -11.07
CA GLY A 147 -2.84 -29.67 -10.63
C GLY A 147 -2.18 -29.23 -9.34
N MET A 148 -1.21 -30.03 -8.92
CA MET A 148 -0.36 -29.83 -7.77
C MET A 148 1.10 -29.89 -8.21
N LEU A 149 1.85 -28.82 -7.97
CA LEU A 149 3.29 -28.74 -8.19
C LEU A 149 4.00 -28.71 -6.84
N THR A 150 4.82 -29.73 -6.58
CA THR A 150 5.75 -29.77 -5.45
C THR A 150 7.12 -29.33 -5.93
N TYR A 151 7.61 -28.21 -5.41
CA TYR A 151 8.90 -27.65 -5.75
C TYR A 151 10.05 -28.37 -5.03
N THR A 152 11.27 -28.17 -5.49
CA THR A 152 12.49 -28.74 -4.89
C THR A 152 12.71 -28.26 -3.45
N ASN A 153 12.36 -27.00 -3.19
CA ASN A 153 12.40 -26.38 -1.86
C ASN A 153 11.25 -26.84 -0.94
N LYS A 154 10.40 -27.78 -1.39
CA LYS A 154 9.22 -28.30 -0.69
C LYS A 154 8.03 -27.34 -0.60
N ASP A 155 8.06 -26.21 -1.29
CA ASP A 155 6.85 -25.43 -1.52
C ASP A 155 5.86 -26.27 -2.35
N ILE A 156 4.57 -26.02 -2.16
CA ILE A 156 3.50 -26.74 -2.85
C ILE A 156 2.51 -25.73 -3.42
N TYR A 157 2.37 -25.70 -4.74
CA TYR A 157 1.28 -25.02 -5.40
C TYR A 157 0.15 -26.00 -5.71
N LYS A 158 -1.10 -25.60 -5.45
CA LYS A 158 -2.32 -26.30 -5.86
C LYS A 158 -3.23 -25.31 -6.55
N GLY A 159 -3.59 -25.56 -7.80
CA GLY A 159 -4.46 -24.63 -8.52
C GLY A 159 -4.46 -24.86 -10.02
N TYR A 160 -4.92 -23.84 -10.72
CA TYR A 160 -4.99 -23.86 -12.18
C TYR A 160 -3.63 -23.54 -12.81
N PHE A 161 -3.41 -24.17 -13.95
CA PHE A 161 -2.29 -23.96 -14.85
C PHE A 161 -2.77 -23.73 -16.27
N LYS A 162 -2.00 -22.98 -17.04
CA LYS A 162 -2.22 -22.77 -18.47
C LYS A 162 -0.86 -22.68 -19.16
N ASN A 163 -0.65 -23.50 -20.20
CA ASN A 163 0.63 -23.55 -20.93
C ASN A 163 1.87 -23.65 -20.02
N ASN A 164 1.84 -24.54 -19.02
CA ASN A 164 2.88 -24.76 -18.01
C ASN A 164 3.09 -23.66 -16.96
N LEU A 165 2.29 -22.58 -16.97
CA LEU A 165 2.39 -21.50 -15.98
C LEU A 165 1.20 -21.53 -15.02
N ARG A 166 1.41 -21.14 -13.77
CA ARG A 166 0.29 -20.93 -12.82
C ARG A 166 -0.58 -19.80 -13.34
N ASN A 167 -1.88 -20.08 -13.45
CA ASN A 167 -2.82 -19.13 -14.04
C ASN A 167 -4.22 -19.40 -13.48
N GLY A 168 -4.98 -18.37 -13.09
CA GLY A 168 -6.27 -18.52 -12.43
C GLY A 168 -6.17 -18.69 -10.92
N LYS A 169 -7.14 -19.33 -10.28
CA LYS A 169 -7.17 -19.51 -8.83
C LYS A 169 -6.14 -20.54 -8.37
N GLY A 170 -5.42 -20.26 -7.29
CA GLY A 170 -4.47 -21.20 -6.72
C GLY A 170 -4.04 -20.87 -5.30
N VAL A 171 -3.49 -21.88 -4.64
CA VAL A 171 -2.94 -21.81 -3.29
C VAL A 171 -1.48 -22.22 -3.35
N LEU A 172 -0.59 -21.37 -2.85
CA LEU A 172 0.82 -21.68 -2.66
C LEU A 172 1.10 -21.81 -1.16
N TYR A 173 1.49 -23.01 -0.75
CA TYR A 173 2.02 -23.30 0.57
C TYR A 173 3.54 -23.21 0.49
N TYR A 174 4.12 -22.35 1.31
CA TYR A 174 5.56 -22.23 1.42
C TYR A 174 6.08 -23.16 2.52
N LYS A 175 7.29 -23.68 2.37
CA LYS A 175 7.93 -24.56 3.36
C LYS A 175 8.07 -23.90 4.74
N ASP A 176 8.22 -22.59 4.79
CA ASP A 176 8.29 -21.81 6.02
C ASP A 176 6.95 -21.75 6.79
N GLY A 177 5.85 -22.23 6.20
CA GLY A 177 4.51 -22.16 6.78
C GLY A 177 3.68 -20.96 6.30
N SER A 178 4.29 -20.03 5.57
CA SER A 178 3.57 -18.96 4.87
C SER A 178 2.60 -19.56 3.84
N LYS A 179 1.55 -18.83 3.50
CA LYS A 179 0.51 -19.27 2.55
C LYS A 179 0.01 -18.10 1.73
N TYR A 180 -0.08 -18.29 0.41
CA TYR A 180 -0.83 -17.42 -0.48
C TYR A 180 -2.04 -18.15 -1.05
N THR A 181 -3.20 -17.50 -1.07
CA THR A 181 -4.44 -17.98 -1.70
C THR A 181 -4.98 -16.86 -2.58
N GLY A 182 -5.07 -17.05 -3.89
CA GLY A 182 -5.56 -15.97 -4.75
C GLY A 182 -5.42 -16.24 -6.24
N MET A 183 -5.48 -15.16 -7.01
CA MET A 183 -5.39 -15.20 -8.46
C MET A 183 -3.94 -15.16 -8.94
N TRP A 184 -3.66 -15.94 -9.98
CA TRP A 184 -2.36 -16.04 -10.64
C TRP A 184 -2.50 -15.68 -12.10
N LYS A 185 -1.49 -15.01 -12.65
CA LYS A 185 -1.38 -14.74 -14.08
C LYS A 185 0.06 -14.96 -14.48
N ASP A 186 0.29 -16.01 -15.27
CA ASP A 186 1.58 -16.31 -15.87
C ASP A 186 2.70 -16.38 -14.81
N ASP A 187 2.48 -17.19 -13.77
CA ASP A 187 3.35 -17.39 -12.59
C ASP A 187 3.45 -16.23 -11.60
N ILE A 188 2.72 -15.15 -11.81
CA ILE A 188 2.75 -13.94 -10.96
C ILE A 188 1.46 -13.83 -10.16
N LYS A 189 1.53 -13.47 -8.87
CA LYS A 189 0.31 -13.15 -8.08
C LYS A 189 -0.35 -11.90 -8.67
N SER A 190 -1.66 -11.98 -8.87
CA SER A 190 -2.46 -10.92 -9.50
C SER A 190 -3.86 -10.89 -8.89
N GLY A 191 -4.63 -9.84 -9.14
CA GLY A 191 -6.03 -9.75 -8.70
C GLY A 191 -6.21 -9.94 -7.20
N GLU A 192 -7.38 -10.41 -6.78
CA GLU A 192 -7.67 -10.65 -5.37
C GLU A 192 -6.87 -11.83 -4.82
N GLY A 193 -6.33 -11.64 -3.61
CA GLY A 193 -5.65 -12.70 -2.89
C GLY A 193 -5.46 -12.41 -1.40
N LYS A 194 -5.04 -13.44 -0.69
CA LYS A 194 -4.70 -13.43 0.73
C LYS A 194 -3.32 -14.03 0.93
N LEU A 195 -2.46 -13.32 1.65
CA LEU A 195 -1.13 -13.75 2.05
C LEU A 195 -1.08 -13.79 3.58
N ASN A 196 -0.76 -14.95 4.13
CA ASN A 196 -0.43 -15.14 5.55
C ASN A 196 1.06 -15.48 5.61
N ASN A 197 1.86 -14.72 6.38
CA ASN A 197 3.27 -15.02 6.55
C ASN A 197 3.55 -15.82 7.85
N ILE A 198 4.76 -16.36 7.99
CA ILE A 198 5.18 -17.11 9.18
C ILE A 198 5.14 -16.26 10.48
N SER A 199 5.25 -14.94 10.36
CA SER A 199 5.19 -14.01 11.48
C SER A 199 3.77 -13.75 11.99
N GLY A 200 2.75 -14.32 11.32
CA GLY A 200 1.34 -14.13 11.66
C GLY A 200 0.74 -12.84 11.10
N GLU A 201 1.42 -12.19 10.15
CA GLU A 201 0.90 -11.03 9.44
C GLU A 201 0.07 -11.47 8.23
N ASP A 202 -1.02 -10.74 8.01
CA ASP A 202 -2.01 -11.06 7.00
C ASP A 202 -2.22 -9.87 6.08
N TYR A 203 -2.09 -10.10 4.78
CA TYR A 203 -2.61 -9.19 3.76
C TYR A 203 -3.78 -9.83 3.03
N GLU A 204 -4.87 -9.09 2.87
CA GLU A 204 -6.02 -9.46 2.06
C GLU A 204 -6.41 -8.29 1.17
N GLY A 205 -6.29 -8.46 -0.15
CA GLY A 205 -6.52 -7.38 -1.09
C GLY A 205 -6.04 -7.70 -2.49
N ASN A 206 -5.87 -6.64 -3.29
CA ASN A 206 -5.45 -6.76 -4.67
C ASN A 206 -3.92 -6.91 -4.81
N PHE A 207 -3.52 -7.71 -5.79
CA PHE A 207 -2.14 -7.94 -6.19
C PHE A 207 -1.96 -7.53 -7.65
N GLU A 208 -0.82 -6.92 -7.95
CA GLU A 208 -0.36 -6.65 -9.30
C GLU A 208 1.15 -6.86 -9.34
N ASN A 209 1.61 -7.69 -10.28
CA ASN A 209 3.04 -8.01 -10.44
C ASN A 209 3.71 -8.50 -9.14
N ASP A 210 3.08 -9.44 -8.44
CA ASP A 210 3.51 -9.98 -7.14
C ASP A 210 3.48 -8.99 -5.95
N LYS A 211 2.99 -7.76 -6.15
CA LYS A 211 2.97 -6.72 -5.12
C LYS A 211 1.55 -6.33 -4.72
N PHE A 212 1.37 -5.90 -3.47
CA PHE A 212 0.14 -5.28 -3.01
C PHE A 212 -0.11 -3.99 -3.79
N ASN A 213 -1.27 -3.91 -4.42
CA ASN A 213 -1.69 -2.78 -5.23
C ASN A 213 -3.21 -2.63 -5.14
N GLY A 214 -3.72 -1.40 -5.21
CA GLY A 214 -5.15 -1.13 -5.04
C GLY A 214 -5.60 -1.31 -3.59
N ARG A 215 -6.89 -1.57 -3.35
CA ARG A 215 -7.42 -1.67 -1.99
C ARG A 215 -7.08 -3.00 -1.32
N GLY A 216 -6.76 -2.94 -0.04
CA GLY A 216 -6.51 -4.10 0.80
C GLY A 216 -6.54 -3.79 2.30
N VAL A 217 -6.44 -4.86 3.08
CA VAL A 217 -6.31 -4.86 4.54
C VAL A 217 -5.02 -5.58 4.89
N TYR A 218 -4.18 -4.95 5.69
CA TYR A 218 -2.97 -5.53 6.24
C TYR A 218 -3.08 -5.58 7.77
N LYS A 219 -2.89 -6.74 8.37
CA LYS A 219 -2.85 -6.95 9.82
C LYS A 219 -1.43 -7.30 10.23
N PHE A 220 -0.90 -6.53 11.16
CA PHE A 220 0.46 -6.67 11.65
C PHE A 220 0.53 -7.63 12.83
N SER A 221 1.71 -8.19 13.06
CA SER A 221 1.97 -9.13 14.16
C SER A 221 1.90 -8.46 15.53
N ASP A 222 2.10 -7.14 15.59
CA ASP A 222 1.96 -6.33 16.81
C ASP A 222 0.49 -6.01 17.17
N GLY A 223 -0.48 -6.41 16.35
CA GLY A 223 -1.90 -6.13 16.51
C GLY A 223 -2.36 -4.84 15.83
N SER A 224 -1.46 -4.05 15.23
CA SER A 224 -1.84 -2.92 14.38
C SER A 224 -2.55 -3.42 13.11
N SER A 225 -3.26 -2.54 12.41
CA SER A 225 -3.81 -2.84 11.09
C SER A 225 -3.89 -1.61 10.21
N TYR A 226 -3.82 -1.81 8.90
CA TYR A 226 -4.05 -0.80 7.88
C TYR A 226 -5.14 -1.28 6.92
N THR A 227 -6.11 -0.42 6.65
CA THR A 227 -7.14 -0.62 5.63
C THR A 227 -7.12 0.56 4.68
N GLY A 228 -6.81 0.35 3.41
CA GLY A 228 -6.68 1.45 2.46
C GLY A 228 -6.10 1.03 1.12
N GLU A 229 -5.58 2.01 0.38
CA GLU A 229 -4.94 1.79 -0.91
C GLU A 229 -3.44 1.47 -0.76
N PHE A 230 -2.97 0.58 -1.62
CA PHE A 230 -1.58 0.18 -1.75
C PHE A 230 -1.08 0.49 -3.15
N LYS A 231 0.21 0.81 -3.25
CA LYS A 231 0.94 0.89 -4.50
C LYS A 231 2.31 0.30 -4.32
N ASP A 232 2.66 -0.72 -5.10
CA ASP A 232 3.97 -1.37 -5.03
C ASP A 232 4.40 -1.77 -3.60
N ASN A 233 3.50 -2.38 -2.81
CA ASN A 233 3.68 -2.77 -1.41
C ASN A 233 3.68 -1.65 -0.36
N VAL A 234 3.54 -0.38 -0.73
CA VAL A 234 3.48 0.73 0.25
C VAL A 234 2.08 1.32 0.35
N TYR A 235 1.73 1.87 1.52
CA TYR A 235 0.49 2.62 1.70
C TYR A 235 0.46 3.81 0.72
N HIS A 236 -0.70 4.04 0.16
CA HIS A 236 -0.94 5.09 -0.82
C HIS A 236 -2.38 5.59 -0.74
N GLY A 237 -2.70 6.67 -1.44
CA GLY A 237 -4.08 7.17 -1.55
C GLY A 237 -4.68 7.44 -0.17
N HIS A 238 -5.90 6.97 0.07
CA HIS A 238 -6.54 7.11 1.37
C HIS A 238 -6.49 5.79 2.16
N GLY A 239 -6.32 5.89 3.47
CA GLY A 239 -6.36 4.73 4.34
C GLY A 239 -6.57 5.05 5.82
N CYS A 240 -6.93 4.02 6.57
CA CYS A 240 -7.10 4.03 8.01
C CYS A 240 -6.09 3.06 8.64
N TYR A 241 -5.24 3.58 9.51
CA TYR A 241 -4.28 2.83 10.30
C TYR A 241 -4.72 2.82 11.75
N VAL A 242 -4.98 1.62 12.29
CA VAL A 242 -5.27 1.39 13.70
C VAL A 242 -3.99 0.86 14.33
N TYR A 243 -3.43 1.63 15.26
CA TYR A 243 -2.22 1.27 15.98
C TYR A 243 -2.53 0.26 17.09
N SER A 244 -1.55 -0.59 17.41
CA SER A 244 -1.63 -1.56 18.52
C SER A 244 -1.89 -0.91 19.88
N ASN A 245 -1.49 0.35 20.07
CA ASN A 245 -1.79 1.12 21.29
C ASN A 245 -3.25 1.61 21.36
N GLY A 246 -4.01 1.53 20.26
CA GLY A 246 -5.39 1.99 20.11
C GLY A 246 -5.57 3.36 19.46
N ASP A 247 -4.48 4.03 19.08
CA ASP A 247 -4.56 5.26 18.28
C ASP A 247 -5.05 4.92 16.87
N ILE A 248 -5.69 5.88 16.19
CA ILE A 248 -6.25 5.72 14.86
C ILE A 248 -5.85 6.90 14.00
N TYR A 249 -5.21 6.65 12.87
CA TYR A 249 -5.02 7.63 11.82
C TYR A 249 -5.92 7.31 10.62
N GLU A 250 -6.67 8.29 10.13
CA GLU A 250 -7.44 8.19 8.90
C GLU A 250 -7.09 9.38 8.00
N GLY A 251 -6.59 9.12 6.79
CA GLY A 251 -6.17 10.21 5.91
C GLY A 251 -5.37 9.76 4.70
N GLU A 252 -4.68 10.72 4.11
CA GLU A 252 -3.90 10.56 2.89
C GLU A 252 -2.48 10.01 3.14
N TYR A 253 -2.05 9.10 2.26
CA TYR A 253 -0.74 8.46 2.26
C TYR A 253 -0.04 8.63 0.92
N LYS A 254 1.29 8.85 0.99
CA LYS A 254 2.15 8.85 -0.20
C LYS A 254 3.52 8.28 0.15
N TYR A 255 3.94 7.28 -0.62
CA TYR A 255 5.19 6.53 -0.40
C TYR A 255 5.30 5.90 1.00
N GLY A 256 4.17 5.46 1.57
CA GLY A 256 4.13 4.87 2.91
C GLY A 256 3.99 5.86 4.07
N CYS A 257 4.17 7.17 3.83
CA CYS A 257 4.07 8.21 4.87
C CYS A 257 2.71 8.94 4.81
N LYS A 258 2.22 9.40 5.96
CA LYS A 258 1.07 10.31 6.06
C LYS A 258 1.43 11.63 5.39
N ARG A 259 0.63 12.05 4.42
CA ARG A 259 0.85 13.27 3.62
C ARG A 259 -0.47 13.79 3.12
N GLY A 260 -0.73 15.09 3.21
CA GLY A 260 -2.03 15.67 2.85
C GLY A 260 -2.95 15.76 4.06
N LYS A 261 -4.27 15.70 3.87
CA LYS A 261 -5.22 15.84 4.98
C LYS A 261 -5.42 14.53 5.73
N GLY A 262 -5.63 14.63 7.03
CA GLY A 262 -6.00 13.47 7.84
C GLY A 262 -6.41 13.82 9.26
N THR A 263 -6.84 12.80 9.97
CA THR A 263 -7.27 12.85 11.37
C THR A 263 -6.52 11.79 12.16
N LEU A 264 -5.82 12.19 13.22
CA LEU A 264 -5.17 11.31 14.19
C LEU A 264 -5.92 11.39 15.52
N LYS A 265 -6.61 10.31 15.89
CA LYS A 265 -7.29 10.14 17.17
C LYS A 265 -6.41 9.34 18.10
N TYR A 266 -6.09 9.91 19.25
CA TYR A 266 -5.32 9.23 20.27
C TYR A 266 -6.25 8.53 21.27
N ARG A 267 -5.83 7.38 21.78
CA ARG A 267 -6.57 6.64 22.81
C ARG A 267 -6.79 7.44 24.09
N ASN A 268 -5.90 8.39 24.39
CA ASN A 268 -6.01 9.26 25.56
C ASN A 268 -7.12 10.33 25.44
N GLY A 269 -7.81 10.42 24.30
CA GLY A 269 -8.87 11.37 24.01
C GLY A 269 -8.42 12.61 23.23
N CYS A 270 -7.11 12.82 23.06
CA CYS A 270 -6.60 13.88 22.19
C CYS A 270 -6.91 13.56 20.71
N MET A 271 -7.02 14.59 19.88
CA MET A 271 -7.25 14.43 18.45
C MET A 271 -6.57 15.55 17.68
N TYR A 272 -5.95 15.23 16.55
CA TYR A 272 -5.52 16.19 15.54
C TYR A 272 -6.30 15.98 14.25
N GLU A 273 -6.77 17.04 13.64
CA GLU A 273 -7.34 17.07 12.29
C GLU A 273 -6.66 18.18 11.50
N GLY A 274 -6.01 17.87 10.38
CA GLY A 274 -5.27 18.86 9.63
C GLY A 274 -4.36 18.28 8.57
N GLU A 275 -3.39 19.09 8.15
CA GLU A 275 -2.40 18.73 7.15
C GLU A 275 -1.22 17.95 7.77
N PHE A 276 -0.71 16.99 6.99
CA PHE A 276 0.42 16.14 7.31
C PHE A 276 1.49 16.23 6.22
N LYS A 277 2.75 16.13 6.63
CA LYS A 277 3.90 16.00 5.75
C LYS A 277 4.94 15.09 6.39
N ASP A 278 5.23 13.99 5.72
CA ASP A 278 6.23 13.01 6.17
C ASP A 278 5.98 12.58 7.63
N ASP A 279 4.74 12.16 7.90
CA ASP A 279 4.26 11.68 9.21
C ASP A 279 4.10 12.73 10.31
N LEU A 280 4.45 13.99 10.05
CA LEU A 280 4.35 15.11 10.99
C LEU A 280 3.17 16.03 10.67
N PHE A 281 2.61 16.69 11.68
CA PHE A 281 1.69 17.81 11.49
C PHE A 281 2.44 18.96 10.81
N ASP A 282 1.93 19.44 9.68
CA ASP A 282 2.59 20.47 8.88
C ASP A 282 1.53 21.18 8.03
N GLY A 283 1.37 22.49 8.21
CA GLY A 283 0.28 23.27 7.61
C GLY A 283 -0.83 23.62 8.61
N ARG A 284 -2.05 23.85 8.12
CA ARG A 284 -3.20 24.19 8.98
C ARG A 284 -3.76 22.94 9.66
N GLY A 285 -4.11 23.08 10.94
CA GLY A 285 -4.75 22.00 11.68
C GLY A 285 -5.42 22.44 12.97
N ARG A 286 -6.21 21.53 13.53
CA ARG A 286 -6.93 21.67 14.79
C ARG A 286 -6.57 20.51 15.70
N TYR A 287 -6.02 20.83 16.86
CA TYR A 287 -5.68 19.87 17.92
C TYR A 287 -6.63 20.05 19.10
N VAL A 288 -7.36 18.99 19.45
CA VAL A 288 -8.22 18.90 20.63
C VAL A 288 -7.46 18.12 21.70
N TYR A 289 -7.26 18.75 22.85
CA TYR A 289 -6.59 18.15 24.00
C TYR A 289 -7.59 17.35 24.86
N LYS A 290 -7.06 16.50 25.75
CA LYS A 290 -7.85 15.66 26.67
C LYS A 290 -8.78 16.46 27.57
N ASP A 291 -8.40 17.68 27.94
CA ASP A 291 -9.21 18.59 28.77
C ASP A 291 -10.24 19.40 27.96
N ASN A 292 -10.40 19.09 26.67
CA ASN A 292 -11.19 19.80 25.67
C ASN A 292 -10.70 21.22 25.35
N SER A 293 -9.50 21.63 25.80
CA SER A 293 -8.85 22.78 25.20
C SER A 293 -8.55 22.48 23.73
N ILE A 294 -8.48 23.53 22.91
CA ILE A 294 -8.34 23.42 21.46
C ILE A 294 -7.23 24.37 21.02
N TYR A 295 -6.30 23.89 20.21
CA TYR A 295 -5.49 24.73 19.34
C TYR A 295 -6.00 24.61 17.90
N ASP A 296 -6.20 25.73 17.23
CA ASP A 296 -6.59 25.82 15.82
C ASP A 296 -5.65 26.83 15.15
N GLY A 297 -4.75 26.35 14.30
CA GLY A 297 -3.65 27.18 13.81
C GLY A 297 -2.69 26.48 12.88
N ASP A 298 -1.56 27.15 12.68
CA ASP A 298 -0.46 26.64 11.87
C ASP A 298 0.42 25.66 12.67
N PHE A 299 0.91 24.63 11.98
CA PHE A 299 1.83 23.62 12.48
C PHE A 299 3.04 23.50 11.55
N LYS A 300 4.19 23.18 12.14
CA LYS A 300 5.42 22.90 11.40
C LYS A 300 6.23 21.84 12.14
N LEU A 301 6.67 20.81 11.43
CA LEU A 301 7.44 19.70 12.01
C LEU A 301 6.81 19.11 13.27
N GLY A 302 5.47 18.97 13.29
CA GLY A 302 4.71 18.39 14.39
C GLY A 302 4.42 19.33 15.55
N LYS A 303 4.79 20.61 15.47
CA LYS A 303 4.64 21.59 16.56
C LYS A 303 3.78 22.78 16.15
N LYS A 304 3.11 23.42 17.11
CA LYS A 304 2.43 24.71 16.93
C LYS A 304 3.45 25.77 16.51
N ASP A 305 3.29 26.34 15.31
CA ASP A 305 4.23 27.29 14.72
C ASP A 305 3.50 28.16 13.69
N GLY A 306 3.59 29.49 13.80
CA GLY A 306 2.84 30.43 12.96
C GLY A 306 1.66 31.07 13.68
N ILE A 307 0.53 31.31 13.00
CA ILE A 307 -0.63 31.97 13.60
C ILE A 307 -1.64 30.94 14.07
N GLY A 308 -2.07 31.06 15.33
CA GLY A 308 -3.00 30.11 15.92
C GLY A 308 -3.85 30.69 17.04
N THR A 309 -5.01 30.06 17.23
CA THR A 309 -5.92 30.29 18.33
C THR A 309 -5.83 29.12 19.30
N TYR A 310 -5.53 29.40 20.57
CA TYR A 310 -5.69 28.44 21.64
C TYR A 310 -6.88 28.83 22.51
N ASN A 311 -7.77 27.88 22.76
CA ASN A 311 -8.99 28.10 23.54
C ASN A 311 -9.06 27.07 24.67
N CYS A 312 -9.04 27.55 25.91
CA CYS A 312 -9.21 26.73 27.11
C CYS A 312 -10.36 27.29 27.95
N ARG A 313 -10.66 26.65 29.10
CA ARG A 313 -11.75 27.10 29.99
C ARG A 313 -11.54 28.51 30.58
N LEU A 314 -10.29 28.97 30.65
CA LEU A 314 -9.92 30.23 31.33
C LEU A 314 -9.85 31.40 30.36
N TYR A 315 -9.38 31.16 29.14
CA TYR A 315 -9.16 32.19 28.15
C TYR A 315 -9.09 31.62 26.73
N LYS A 316 -9.24 32.52 25.75
CA LYS A 316 -8.87 32.31 24.35
C LYS A 316 -7.67 33.19 24.03
N TYR A 317 -6.57 32.61 23.56
CA TYR A 317 -5.40 33.32 23.05
C TYR A 317 -5.40 33.25 21.52
N VAL A 318 -5.21 34.39 20.87
CA VAL A 318 -5.03 34.49 19.41
C VAL A 318 -3.71 35.19 19.16
N GLY A 319 -2.79 34.56 18.44
CA GLY A 319 -1.51 35.20 18.19
C GLY A 319 -0.51 34.32 17.47
N GLU A 320 0.74 34.79 17.50
CA GLU A 320 1.89 34.05 17.01
C GLU A 320 2.24 32.89 17.94
N TRP A 321 2.83 31.85 17.37
CA TRP A 321 3.38 30.67 18.00
C TRP A 321 4.74 30.34 17.38
N ASN A 322 5.68 29.92 18.21
CA ASN A 322 7.03 29.55 17.82
C ASN A 322 7.38 28.24 18.53
N TYR A 323 7.32 27.11 17.81
CA TYR A 323 7.63 25.77 18.31
C TYR A 323 7.02 25.45 19.69
N GLU A 324 5.69 25.41 19.79
CA GLU A 324 4.88 25.19 21.01
C GLU A 324 4.73 26.38 21.96
N SER A 325 5.63 27.36 21.92
CA SER A 325 5.57 28.56 22.75
C SER A 325 4.78 29.68 22.09
N LYS A 326 4.23 30.59 22.90
CA LYS A 326 3.59 31.81 22.39
C LYS A 326 4.67 32.70 21.75
N GLY A 327 4.40 33.18 20.55
CA GLY A 327 5.27 34.06 19.77
C GLY A 327 5.22 35.50 20.25
N ARG A 328 5.73 36.44 19.44
CA ARG A 328 5.99 37.81 19.88
C ARG A 328 4.72 38.60 20.18
N ILE A 329 3.66 38.38 19.43
CA ILE A 329 2.42 39.17 19.52
C ILE A 329 1.22 38.25 19.71
N GLY A 330 0.31 38.64 20.60
CA GLY A 330 -0.99 37.98 20.73
C GLY A 330 -1.99 38.76 21.57
N THR A 331 -3.22 38.25 21.61
CA THR A 331 -4.31 38.80 22.40
C THR A 331 -4.96 37.69 23.21
N TYR A 332 -5.08 37.91 24.51
CA TYR A 332 -5.88 37.09 25.42
C TYR A 332 -7.29 37.68 25.54
N TYR A 333 -8.30 36.83 25.36
CA TYR A 333 -9.70 37.08 25.68
C TYR A 333 -10.04 36.24 26.91
N LEU A 334 -10.15 36.89 28.05
CA LEU A 334 -10.37 36.22 29.33
C LEU A 334 -11.85 35.85 29.50
N SER A 335 -12.13 34.80 30.27
CA SER A 335 -13.51 34.41 30.61
C SER A 335 -14.29 35.49 31.37
N SER A 336 -13.60 36.43 32.00
CA SER A 336 -14.21 37.62 32.61
C SER A 336 -14.78 38.61 31.59
N GLY A 337 -14.46 38.47 30.29
CA GLY A 337 -14.76 39.45 29.24
C GLY A 337 -13.66 40.50 29.05
N ALA A 338 -12.59 40.46 29.85
CA ALA A 338 -11.45 41.34 29.66
C ALA A 338 -10.61 40.92 28.44
N VAL A 339 -10.00 41.91 27.80
CA VAL A 339 -9.09 41.72 26.65
C VAL A 339 -7.70 42.20 27.04
N LEU A 340 -6.68 41.42 26.71
CA LEU A 340 -5.29 41.75 26.99
C LEU A 340 -4.44 41.52 25.75
N ASP A 341 -4.08 42.63 25.09
CA ASP A 341 -3.10 42.63 23.99
C ASP A 341 -1.69 42.55 24.58
N VAL A 342 -0.82 41.71 24.05
CA VAL A 342 0.53 41.46 24.60
C VAL A 342 1.62 41.47 23.53
N THR A 343 2.79 41.97 23.94
CA THR A 343 4.08 41.65 23.34
C THR A 343 4.83 40.73 24.30
N ILE A 344 5.29 39.59 23.80
CA ILE A 344 5.98 38.54 24.56
C ILE A 344 7.42 38.42 24.07
N ASP A 345 8.34 38.27 25.00
CA ASP A 345 9.72 37.84 24.75
C ASP A 345 10.07 36.74 25.75
N ASP A 346 10.54 35.59 25.27
CA ASP A 346 10.89 34.40 26.05
C ASP A 346 9.90 34.04 27.18
N ASN A 347 8.62 33.87 26.82
CA ASN A 347 7.53 33.59 27.78
C ASN A 347 7.35 34.65 28.88
N ILE A 348 7.74 35.90 28.62
CA ILE A 348 7.48 37.05 29.48
C ILE A 348 6.69 38.07 28.67
N ILE A 349 5.55 38.50 29.20
CA ILE A 349 4.83 39.67 28.66
C ILE A 349 5.67 40.90 29.00
N ILE A 350 6.39 41.43 28.02
CA ILE A 350 7.21 42.63 28.17
C ILE A 350 6.36 43.90 28.12
N GLU A 351 5.24 43.87 27.39
CA GLU A 351 4.24 44.93 27.33
C GLU A 351 2.86 44.32 27.15
N GLY A 352 1.88 44.73 27.95
CA GLY A 352 0.49 44.30 27.80
C GLY A 352 -0.50 45.41 28.09
N LYS A 353 -1.53 45.51 27.24
CA LYS A 353 -2.64 46.45 27.36
C LYS A 353 -3.92 45.71 27.74
N TYR A 354 -4.28 45.79 29.02
CA TYR A 354 -5.47 45.17 29.60
C TYR A 354 -6.67 46.12 29.51
N LYS A 355 -7.81 45.63 29.04
CA LYS A 355 -9.08 46.37 28.92
C LYS A 355 -10.22 45.60 29.55
N TYR A 356 -10.97 46.24 30.45
CA TYR A 356 -12.18 45.68 31.06
C TYR A 356 -13.14 46.79 31.47
N ASN A 357 -14.41 46.72 31.05
CA ASN A 357 -15.45 47.71 31.38
C ASN A 357 -14.98 49.18 31.22
N GLU A 358 -14.39 49.52 30.07
CA GLU A 358 -13.84 50.85 29.74
C GLU A 358 -12.57 51.28 30.52
N GLU A 359 -12.13 50.51 31.52
CA GLU A 359 -10.84 50.72 32.16
C GLU A 359 -9.70 50.13 31.32
N GLU A 360 -8.64 50.92 31.14
CA GLU A 360 -7.38 50.46 30.55
C GLU A 360 -6.27 50.41 31.61
N ARG A 361 -5.52 49.30 31.64
CA ARG A 361 -4.36 49.11 32.51
C ARG A 361 -3.18 48.54 31.71
N TYR A 362 -1.97 48.89 32.10
CA TYR A 362 -0.74 48.42 31.46
C TYR A 362 0.02 47.48 32.39
N LEU A 363 0.51 46.38 31.82
CA LEU A 363 1.31 45.37 32.51
C LEU A 363 2.63 45.12 31.79
N TYR A 364 3.67 44.89 32.59
CA TYR A 364 5.06 44.77 32.13
C TYR A 364 5.76 43.71 32.96
N ASN A 365 6.61 42.92 32.31
CA ASN A 365 7.43 41.86 32.92
C ASN A 365 6.60 40.83 33.69
N VAL A 366 5.52 40.33 33.07
CA VAL A 366 4.68 39.26 33.65
C VAL A 366 5.05 37.93 33.03
N SER A 367 5.53 36.98 33.83
CA SER A 367 5.87 35.63 33.34
C SER A 367 4.61 34.85 32.95
N ILE A 368 4.71 34.16 31.81
CA ILE A 368 3.72 33.21 31.27
C ILE A 368 4.36 31.84 30.99
N SER A 369 5.53 31.56 31.57
CA SER A 369 6.27 30.30 31.41
C SER A 369 5.69 29.13 32.21
N ASP A 370 4.72 29.39 33.09
CA ASP A 370 4.22 28.38 34.01
C ASP A 370 3.43 27.29 33.28
N ASN A 371 3.67 26.02 33.66
CA ASN A 371 3.14 24.82 32.98
C ASN A 371 1.61 24.63 33.13
N ASN A 372 0.92 25.52 33.85
CA ASN A 372 -0.53 25.48 34.04
C ASN A 372 -1.17 26.81 33.66
N GLU A 373 -2.27 26.74 32.93
CA GLU A 373 -3.05 27.88 32.47
C GLU A 373 -3.58 28.76 33.61
N GLU A 374 -3.85 28.17 34.78
CA GLU A 374 -4.26 28.93 35.96
C GLU A 374 -3.17 29.86 36.47
N ASP A 375 -1.91 29.44 36.42
CA ASP A 375 -0.79 30.23 36.94
C ASP A 375 -0.54 31.46 36.07
N ILE A 376 -0.69 31.32 34.74
CA ILE A 376 -0.67 32.44 33.79
C ILE A 376 -1.71 33.50 34.21
N ILE A 377 -2.96 33.08 34.43
CA ILE A 377 -4.04 34.01 34.82
C ILE A 377 -3.80 34.58 36.21
N ASN A 378 -3.31 33.79 37.16
CA ASN A 378 -2.98 34.24 38.51
C ASN A 378 -1.87 35.28 38.52
N ASN A 379 -0.82 35.11 37.69
CA ASN A 379 0.27 36.06 37.57
C ASN A 379 -0.22 37.40 37.01
N ILE A 380 -1.06 37.36 35.97
CA ILE A 380 -1.72 38.55 35.41
C ILE A 380 -2.59 39.22 36.49
N GLY A 381 -3.44 38.46 37.20
CA GLY A 381 -4.30 38.98 38.25
C GLY A 381 -3.55 39.59 39.45
N ARG A 382 -2.47 38.95 39.90
CA ARG A 382 -1.58 39.47 40.95
C ARG A 382 -0.92 40.79 40.54
N TYR A 383 -0.48 40.91 39.29
CA TYR A 383 0.09 42.16 38.80
C TYR A 383 -0.94 43.30 38.82
N LEU A 384 -2.13 43.02 38.29
CA LEU A 384 -3.23 43.99 38.21
C LEU A 384 -3.74 44.45 39.59
N THR A 385 -3.65 43.62 40.63
CA THR A 385 -4.07 43.94 42.01
C THR A 385 -2.98 44.61 42.83
N LYS A 386 -1.71 44.21 42.69
CA LYS A 386 -0.58 44.82 43.42
C LYS A 386 -0.39 46.31 43.11
N LYS A 387 -0.70 46.75 41.87
CA LYS A 387 -0.71 48.17 41.52
C LYS A 387 -1.88 48.96 42.12
N VAL A 388 -3.04 48.34 42.34
CA VAL A 388 -4.17 49.00 43.03
C VAL A 388 -3.79 49.33 44.47
N ASN A 389 -3.15 48.40 45.18
CA ASN A 389 -2.75 48.60 46.57
C ASN A 389 -1.56 49.57 46.75
N SER A 390 -0.76 49.82 45.70
CA SER A 390 0.32 50.82 45.74
C SER A 390 -0.12 52.22 45.32
N ALA A 391 -1.34 52.39 44.79
CA ALA A 391 -1.96 53.70 44.55
C ALA A 391 -2.69 54.24 45.80
N ILE A 392 -2.89 53.42 46.84
CA ILE A 392 -3.44 53.84 48.14
C ILE A 392 -2.28 54.03 49.11
N THR A 393 -1.49 55.07 48.88
CA THR A 393 -0.69 55.68 49.94
C THR A 393 -0.90 57.17 49.83
N ILE A 394 -2.07 57.61 50.30
CA ILE A 394 -2.31 59.04 50.58
C ILE A 394 -1.34 59.40 51.69
N THR A 395 -0.26 60.04 51.29
CA THR A 395 0.53 60.89 52.17
C THR A 395 -0.43 61.97 52.69
N THR A 396 -0.82 61.87 53.96
CA THR A 396 -1.33 63.03 54.68
C THR A 396 -0.18 64.03 54.80
N PRO A 397 -0.30 65.25 54.26
CA PRO A 397 0.64 66.31 54.57
C PRO A 397 0.36 66.74 56.01
N ASN A 398 1.39 66.61 56.82
CA ASN A 398 1.47 67.23 58.13
C ASN A 398 1.61 68.74 57.92
N ILE A 399 0.57 69.55 58.23
CA ILE A 399 0.71 71.01 58.41
C ILE A 399 -0.14 71.43 59.62
N TYR A 400 0.55 72.14 60.51
CA TYR A 400 0.24 72.52 61.88
C TYR A 400 -0.88 73.57 62.06
N ASN A 401 -1.60 73.48 63.19
CA ASN A 401 -1.62 74.49 64.25
C ASN A 401 -2.15 73.92 65.56
#